data_AF-S8C9C2-F1
#
_entry.id   AF-S8C9C2-F1
#
_cell.length_a   1.000
_cell.length_b   1.000
_cell.length_c   1.000
_cell.angle_alpha   90.00
_cell.angle_beta   90.00
_cell.angle_gamma   90.00
#
_symmetry.space_group_name_H-M   'P 1'
#
loop_
_entity.id
_entity.type
_entity.pdbx_description
1 polymer ?
#
loop_
_entity_poly.entity_id
_entity_poly.type
_entity_poly.pdbx_seq_one_letter_code
_entity_poly.pdbx_strand_id
1 'polypeptide(L)'
;FLSSLFFLSLSTFSSVVALLRAPELPSLSAEKLIRGLNLFPDRLINVVEGGGYSATEAPGIVERRFKFPNLVNPNGVTDDDLGHHAGYYKIEHSHGARMFYFLFESRNSSSDPVVIWLTGGPGCGSEMALFYENGPFTIDDNLSLVWNEYGWDQVSNILFVDQPIGTGFSYTSDRRDIRHYEKDISDDLYDFIQ
;
A
#
# COMPACT_ATOMS: atom_id res chain seq x y z
N PHE A 1 28.59 -30.99 -59.21
CA PHE A 1 27.42 -30.57 -58.41
C PHE A 1 27.93 -30.21 -57.03
N LEU A 2 28.14 -28.91 -56.80
CA LEU A 2 28.90 -28.31 -55.70
C LEU A 2 28.02 -28.00 -54.48
N SER A 3 28.60 -28.24 -53.30
CA SER A 3 28.52 -27.51 -52.02
C SER A 3 27.51 -26.36 -51.88
N SER A 4 26.60 -26.47 -50.91
CA SER A 4 25.77 -25.36 -50.40
C SER A 4 26.50 -24.62 -49.27
N LEU A 5 26.77 -23.33 -49.50
CA LEU A 5 27.27 -22.37 -48.53
C LEU A 5 26.15 -21.89 -47.58
N PHE A 6 26.50 -21.76 -46.31
CA PHE A 6 25.76 -21.02 -45.28
C PHE A 6 25.87 -19.50 -45.57
N PHE A 7 24.75 -18.79 -45.65
CA PHE A 7 24.72 -17.32 -45.58
C PHE A 7 23.89 -16.90 -44.36
N LEU A 8 24.55 -16.31 -43.37
CA LEU A 8 23.90 -15.52 -42.32
C LEU A 8 23.51 -14.16 -42.92
N SER A 9 22.23 -13.82 -42.96
CA SER A 9 21.76 -12.44 -43.17
C SER A 9 21.42 -11.81 -41.82
N LEU A 10 22.22 -10.83 -41.38
CA LEU A 10 21.83 -9.91 -40.30
C LEU A 10 20.68 -9.04 -40.78
N SER A 11 19.46 -9.31 -40.32
CA SER A 11 18.36 -8.34 -40.39
C SER A 11 18.40 -7.46 -39.15
N THR A 12 18.52 -6.17 -39.43
CA THR A 12 18.68 -5.03 -38.53
C THR A 12 17.68 -4.97 -37.37
N PHE A 13 18.21 -4.84 -36.16
CA PHE A 13 17.53 -4.33 -34.96
C PHE A 13 16.96 -2.92 -35.23
N SER A 14 15.69 -2.80 -35.60
CA SER A 14 15.03 -1.49 -35.72
C SER A 14 13.63 -1.44 -35.08
N SER A 15 13.36 -2.30 -34.09
CA SER A 15 12.06 -2.29 -33.39
C SER A 15 12.16 -2.20 -31.86
N VAL A 16 13.36 -2.08 -31.28
CA VAL A 16 13.53 -1.99 -29.81
C VAL A 16 13.75 -0.54 -29.33
N VAL A 17 14.07 0.38 -30.23
CA VAL A 17 14.45 1.77 -29.86
C VAL A 17 13.25 2.72 -29.77
N ALA A 18 12.06 2.33 -30.27
CA ALA A 18 10.87 3.16 -30.22
C ALA A 18 10.05 3.04 -28.91
N LEU A 19 10.48 2.21 -27.95
CA LEU A 19 9.76 1.97 -26.69
C LEU A 19 10.48 2.50 -25.43
N LEU A 20 11.52 3.33 -25.59
CA LEU A 20 12.27 3.92 -24.46
C LEU A 20 12.01 5.40 -24.27
N ARG A 21 10.75 5.81 -24.39
CA ARG A 21 10.26 6.97 -23.63
C ARG A 21 9.50 6.42 -22.44
N ALA A 22 10.23 5.97 -21.42
CA ALA A 22 9.63 5.47 -20.20
C ALA A 22 8.78 6.61 -19.59
N PRO A 23 7.45 6.47 -19.49
CA PRO A 23 6.72 7.21 -18.47
C PRO A 23 7.32 6.76 -17.12
N GLU A 24 7.36 7.65 -16.13
CA GLU A 24 7.95 7.37 -14.82
C GLU A 24 7.56 5.96 -14.34
N LEU A 25 8.56 5.12 -14.00
CA LEU A 25 8.27 3.76 -13.57
C LEU A 25 7.34 3.78 -12.34
N PRO A 26 6.25 2.99 -12.32
CA PRO A 26 5.30 2.96 -11.19
C PRO A 26 5.96 2.70 -9.83
N SER A 27 7.08 1.98 -9.80
CA SER A 27 7.85 1.70 -8.57
C SER A 27 8.47 2.95 -7.95
N LEU A 28 8.94 3.91 -8.77
CA LEU A 28 9.51 5.17 -8.29
C LEU A 28 8.43 6.07 -7.68
N SER A 29 7.24 6.09 -8.28
CA SER A 29 6.08 6.83 -7.77
C SER A 29 5.58 6.23 -6.45
N ALA A 30 5.52 4.89 -6.34
CA ALA A 30 5.19 4.20 -5.10
C ALA A 30 6.23 4.48 -4.00
N GLU A 31 7.52 4.39 -4.30
CA GLU A 31 8.59 4.71 -3.35
C GLU A 31 8.49 6.17 -2.88
N LYS A 32 8.26 7.11 -3.81
CA LYS A 32 8.09 8.53 -3.49
C LYS A 32 6.86 8.78 -2.62
N LEU A 33 5.75 8.07 -2.84
CA LEU A 33 4.55 8.14 -2.01
C LEU A 33 4.87 7.65 -0.59
N ILE A 34 5.40 6.42 -0.46
CA ILE A 34 5.74 5.80 0.84
C ILE A 34 6.73 6.67 1.63
N ARG A 35 7.78 7.18 0.97
CA ARG A 35 8.72 8.13 1.58
C ARG A 35 8.06 9.47 1.91
N GLY A 36 7.15 9.93 1.07
CA GLY A 36 6.36 11.15 1.26
C GLY A 36 5.42 11.08 2.47
N LEU A 37 4.96 9.89 2.84
CA LEU A 37 4.25 9.67 4.10
C LEU A 37 5.16 9.90 5.32
N ASN A 38 6.49 9.86 5.15
CA ASN A 38 7.48 10.00 6.22
C ASN A 38 7.20 9.06 7.42
N LEU A 39 6.65 7.88 7.11
CA LEU A 39 6.28 6.85 8.09
C LEU A 39 7.42 5.84 8.34
N PHE A 40 8.64 6.14 7.85
CA PHE A 40 9.91 5.42 8.05
C PHE A 40 9.83 3.88 8.17
N PRO A 41 9.33 3.14 7.16
CA PRO A 41 9.75 1.75 7.03
C PRO A 41 11.27 1.75 6.80
N ASP A 42 12.04 1.14 7.71
CA ASP A 42 13.51 1.22 7.71
C ASP A 42 14.12 0.67 6.41
N ARG A 43 13.39 -0.15 5.65
CA ARG A 43 13.79 -0.72 4.35
C ARG A 43 12.58 -0.96 3.45
N LEU A 44 12.85 -1.11 2.14
CA LEU A 44 11.86 -1.42 1.08
C LEU A 44 11.38 -2.89 1.09
N ILE A 45 11.68 -3.65 2.14
CA ILE A 45 11.29 -5.06 2.29
C ILE A 45 10.52 -5.22 3.59
N ASN A 46 9.41 -5.94 3.53
CA ASN A 46 8.52 -6.13 4.67
C ASN A 46 9.12 -7.06 5.75
N VAL A 47 10.25 -7.69 5.45
CA VAL A 47 11.00 -8.57 6.36
C VAL A 47 12.48 -8.23 6.27
N VAL A 48 13.05 -7.69 7.35
CA VAL A 48 14.48 -7.33 7.40
C VAL A 48 15.26 -8.33 8.24
N GLU A 49 16.25 -9.00 7.64
CA GLU A 49 17.25 -9.76 8.40
C GLU A 49 18.40 -8.83 8.84
N GLY A 50 18.54 -8.60 10.15
CA GLY A 50 19.66 -7.86 10.74
C GLY A 50 19.31 -7.20 12.07
N GLY A 51 19.81 -7.77 13.16
CA GLY A 51 19.60 -7.28 14.52
C GLY A 51 20.28 -5.93 14.77
N GLY A 52 19.55 -4.98 15.33
CA GLY A 52 20.11 -3.70 15.77
C GLY A 52 19.10 -2.60 16.07
N TYR A 53 17.84 -2.72 15.66
CA TYR A 53 16.82 -1.75 16.05
C TYR A 53 16.19 -2.14 17.38
N SER A 54 16.51 -1.39 18.43
CA SER A 54 15.77 -1.44 19.68
C SER A 54 14.43 -0.75 19.46
N ALA A 55 13.40 -1.51 19.06
CA ALA A 55 12.02 -1.02 18.88
C ALA A 55 11.36 -0.55 20.19
N THR A 56 12.10 -0.52 21.30
CA THR A 56 11.61 -0.28 22.67
C THR A 56 11.23 1.17 22.99
N GLU A 57 11.56 2.16 22.15
CA GLU A 57 11.27 3.59 22.42
C GLU A 57 10.41 4.29 21.36
N ALA A 58 9.94 3.59 20.31
CA ALA A 58 9.07 4.21 19.31
C ALA A 58 7.64 4.40 19.83
N PRO A 59 6.93 5.49 19.47
CA PRO A 59 5.51 5.67 19.76
C PRO A 59 4.69 4.47 19.29
N GLY A 60 3.63 4.12 20.04
CA GLY A 60 2.73 3.02 19.68
C GLY A 60 2.05 3.22 18.33
N ILE A 61 1.60 4.45 18.05
CA ILE A 61 1.04 4.86 16.75
C ILE A 61 1.91 5.96 16.15
N VAL A 62 2.21 5.83 14.86
CA VAL A 62 2.81 6.89 14.03
C VAL A 62 1.89 7.10 12.84
N GLU A 63 1.22 8.24 12.77
CA GLU A 63 0.23 8.56 11.74
C GLU A 63 0.52 9.91 11.07
N ARG A 64 0.17 10.02 9.79
CA ARG A 64 0.24 11.26 9.01
C ARG A 64 -0.96 11.42 8.09
N ARG A 65 -1.39 12.66 7.93
CA ARG A 65 -2.27 13.05 6.83
C ARG A 65 -1.51 13.00 5.51
N PHE A 66 -2.13 12.50 4.46
CA PHE A 66 -1.50 12.39 3.14
C PHE A 66 -2.42 12.84 2.00
N LYS A 67 -1.84 13.08 0.83
CA LYS A 67 -2.56 13.38 -0.41
C LYS A 67 -2.00 12.53 -1.53
N PHE A 68 -2.88 11.95 -2.34
CA PHE A 68 -2.44 11.23 -3.53
C PHE A 68 -2.06 12.23 -4.64
N PRO A 69 -0.91 12.05 -5.31
CA PRO A 69 -0.40 13.03 -6.27
C PRO A 69 -1.19 13.09 -7.60
N ASN A 70 -1.94 12.03 -7.95
CA ASN A 70 -2.63 11.89 -9.23
C ASN A 70 -4.16 11.91 -9.09
N LEU A 71 -4.69 12.63 -8.11
CA LEU A 71 -6.14 12.72 -7.91
C LEU A 71 -6.77 13.66 -8.94
N VAL A 72 -7.66 13.12 -9.76
CA VAL A 72 -8.51 13.87 -10.68
C VAL A 72 -9.84 14.13 -10.00
N ASN A 73 -10.14 15.41 -9.77
CA ASN A 73 -11.36 15.84 -9.10
C ASN A 73 -12.36 16.40 -10.13
N PRO A 74 -13.39 15.64 -10.52
CA PRO A 74 -14.39 16.12 -11.46
C PRO A 74 -15.36 17.16 -10.85
N ASN A 75 -15.49 17.24 -9.51
CA ASN A 75 -16.61 17.92 -8.84
C ASN A 75 -16.20 19.07 -7.88
N GLY A 76 -14.91 19.42 -7.79
CA GLY A 76 -14.43 20.55 -6.99
C GLY A 76 -14.43 20.34 -5.47
N VAL A 77 -14.61 19.11 -4.99
CA VAL A 77 -14.51 18.75 -3.56
C VAL A 77 -13.05 18.83 -3.11
N THR A 78 -12.71 19.52 -2.03
CA THR A 78 -11.29 19.73 -1.70
C THR A 78 -10.69 18.47 -1.04
N ASP A 79 -9.47 18.09 -1.43
CA ASP A 79 -8.77 16.90 -0.89
C ASP A 79 -8.59 16.93 0.64
N ASP A 80 -8.71 18.10 1.27
CA ASP A 80 -8.65 18.24 2.73
C ASP A 80 -9.91 17.70 3.43
N ASP A 81 -11.02 17.57 2.72
CA ASP A 81 -12.33 17.19 3.26
C ASP A 81 -12.45 15.69 3.56
N LEU A 82 -11.59 14.85 2.97
CA LEU A 82 -11.70 13.39 3.09
C LEU A 82 -10.92 12.77 4.25
N GLY A 83 -10.23 13.59 5.06
CA GLY A 83 -9.57 13.09 6.26
C GLY A 83 -8.67 11.89 6.00
N HIS A 84 -7.76 12.00 5.03
CA HIS A 84 -6.87 10.91 4.64
C HIS A 84 -5.72 10.74 5.61
N HIS A 85 -5.72 9.67 6.39
CA HIS A 85 -4.66 9.35 7.33
C HIS A 85 -4.02 8.02 6.94
N ALA A 86 -2.70 7.94 7.09
CA ALA A 86 -1.94 6.70 6.92
C ALA A 86 -1.02 6.56 8.12
N GLY A 87 -0.86 5.35 8.64
CA GLY A 87 -0.06 5.16 9.83
C GLY A 87 0.42 3.74 10.05
N TYR A 88 1.27 3.62 11.05
CA TYR A 88 1.71 2.34 11.59
C TYR A 88 1.34 2.25 13.06
N TYR A 89 0.88 1.07 13.46
CA TYR A 89 0.76 0.65 14.84
C TYR A 89 1.85 -0.38 15.16
N LYS A 90 2.55 -0.20 16.28
CA LYS A 90 3.50 -1.19 16.80
C LYS A 90 2.74 -2.27 17.58
N ILE A 91 2.81 -3.50 17.11
CA ILE A 91 2.18 -4.65 17.77
C ILE A 91 2.87 -4.90 19.12
N GLU A 92 2.09 -4.93 20.21
CA GLU A 92 2.60 -4.92 21.59
C GLU A 92 3.47 -6.15 21.88
N HIS A 93 3.02 -7.33 21.47
CA HIS A 93 3.70 -8.60 21.72
C HIS A 93 4.60 -9.08 20.56
N SER A 94 5.12 -8.13 19.77
CA SER A 94 6.04 -8.40 18.66
C SER A 94 7.49 -8.02 18.97
N HIS A 95 8.42 -8.53 18.18
CA HIS A 95 9.85 -8.22 18.27
C HIS A 95 10.22 -6.94 17.49
N GLY A 96 9.48 -6.62 16.44
CA GLY A 96 9.68 -5.41 15.64
C GLY A 96 8.58 -5.16 14.61
N ALA A 97 7.39 -5.73 14.82
CA ALA A 97 6.30 -5.64 13.87
C ALA A 97 5.58 -4.29 13.93
N ARG A 98 5.28 -3.77 12.75
CA ARG A 98 4.47 -2.57 12.55
C ARG A 98 3.39 -2.84 11.51
N MET A 99 2.14 -2.72 11.94
CA MET A 99 0.96 -2.92 11.11
C MET A 99 0.53 -1.59 10.49
N PHE A 100 0.46 -1.56 9.17
CA PHE A 100 0.08 -0.40 8.39
C PHE A 100 -1.44 -0.29 8.23
N TYR A 101 -1.92 0.94 8.15
CA TYR A 101 -3.30 1.23 7.80
C TYR A 101 -3.44 2.52 6.98
N PHE A 102 -4.51 2.56 6.18
CA PHE A 102 -5.12 3.78 5.68
C PHE A 102 -6.47 4.02 6.36
N LEU A 103 -6.71 5.26 6.80
CA LEU A 103 -7.98 5.73 7.32
C LEU A 103 -8.52 6.83 6.38
N PHE A 104 -9.79 6.69 6.00
CA PHE A 104 -10.55 7.70 5.28
C PHE A 104 -11.73 8.11 6.14
N GLU A 105 -11.84 9.39 6.46
CA GLU A 105 -12.99 9.92 7.19
C GLU A 105 -14.23 9.91 6.29
N SER A 106 -15.40 9.79 6.92
CA SER A 106 -16.66 9.85 6.17
C SER A 106 -16.83 11.20 5.48
N ARG A 107 -17.25 11.16 4.20
CA ARG A 107 -17.65 12.34 3.41
C ARG A 107 -18.84 13.08 4.00
N ASN A 108 -19.65 12.40 4.81
CA ASN A 108 -20.88 12.95 5.35
C ASN A 108 -20.69 13.47 6.79
N SER A 109 -20.20 12.65 7.70
CA SER A 109 -19.95 13.05 9.08
C SER A 109 -18.86 12.24 9.75
N SER A 110 -17.92 12.89 10.45
CA SER A 110 -16.94 12.18 11.30
C SER A 110 -17.59 11.37 12.44
N SER A 111 -18.88 11.56 12.72
CA SER A 111 -19.65 10.76 13.68
C SER A 111 -20.27 9.48 13.10
N ASP A 112 -20.13 9.25 11.80
CA ASP A 112 -20.54 8.02 11.12
C ASP A 112 -19.77 6.80 11.66
N PRO A 113 -20.31 5.57 11.52
CA PRO A 113 -19.68 4.38 12.06
C PRO A 113 -18.28 4.14 11.51
N VAL A 114 -17.44 3.50 12.31
CA VAL A 114 -16.12 3.02 11.87
C VAL A 114 -16.27 1.64 11.24
N VAL A 115 -15.75 1.47 10.03
CA VAL A 115 -15.66 0.19 9.33
C VAL A 115 -14.20 -0.21 9.21
N ILE A 116 -13.87 -1.41 9.66
CA ILE A 116 -12.54 -2.01 9.42
C ILE A 116 -12.67 -2.95 8.22
N TRP A 117 -11.84 -2.76 7.22
CA TRP A 117 -11.76 -3.60 6.03
C TRP A 117 -10.46 -4.40 6.01
N LEU A 118 -10.61 -5.71 5.80
CA LEU A 118 -9.51 -6.67 5.77
C LEU A 118 -9.57 -7.46 4.46
N THR A 119 -8.58 -7.28 3.59
CA THR A 119 -8.44 -8.10 2.38
C THR A 119 -7.88 -9.48 2.72
N GLY A 120 -8.40 -10.51 2.03
CA GLY A 120 -8.02 -11.92 2.23
C GLY A 120 -6.77 -12.35 1.45
N GLY A 121 -6.72 -13.61 1.02
CA GLY A 121 -5.61 -14.18 0.25
C GLY A 121 -5.17 -15.53 0.79
N PRO A 122 -4.25 -15.58 1.79
CA PRO A 122 -3.69 -14.51 2.65
C PRO A 122 -2.54 -13.70 2.02
N GLY A 123 -2.27 -12.50 2.55
CA GLY A 123 -1.12 -11.68 2.17
C GLY A 123 -1.35 -10.65 1.07
N CYS A 124 -2.61 -10.44 0.66
CA CYS A 124 -2.96 -9.34 -0.24
C CYS A 124 -3.18 -8.06 0.58
N GLY A 125 -2.52 -6.97 0.17
CA GLY A 125 -2.69 -5.66 0.80
C GLY A 125 -4.12 -5.13 0.66
N SER A 126 -4.57 -4.38 1.65
CA SER A 126 -5.90 -3.77 1.66
C SER A 126 -6.03 -2.63 0.66
N GLU A 127 -4.93 -2.18 0.04
CA GLU A 127 -4.93 -1.26 -1.10
C GLU A 127 -5.72 -1.80 -2.28
N MET A 128 -5.81 -3.13 -2.43
CA MET A 128 -6.61 -3.73 -3.48
C MET A 128 -8.07 -3.34 -3.34
N ALA A 129 -8.63 -3.47 -2.14
CA ALA A 129 -10.02 -3.07 -1.88
C ALA A 129 -10.19 -1.55 -1.89
N LEU A 130 -9.20 -0.82 -1.39
CA LEU A 130 -9.16 0.64 -1.41
C LEU A 130 -9.30 1.20 -2.83
N PHE A 131 -8.62 0.61 -3.82
CA PHE A 131 -8.61 1.11 -5.20
C PHE A 131 -9.52 0.38 -6.20
N TYR A 132 -9.94 -0.86 -5.91
CA TYR A 132 -10.71 -1.68 -6.85
C TYR A 132 -12.07 -2.16 -6.33
N GLU A 133 -12.39 -1.94 -5.06
CA GLU A 133 -13.65 -2.41 -4.47
C GLU A 133 -14.46 -1.24 -3.89
N ASN A 134 -14.26 -0.94 -2.61
CA ASN A 134 -15.17 -0.10 -1.83
C ASN A 134 -14.52 1.17 -1.26
N GLY A 135 -13.25 1.43 -1.61
CA GLY A 135 -12.60 2.64 -1.18
C GLY A 135 -13.06 3.89 -1.94
N PRO A 136 -12.52 5.05 -1.54
CA PRO A 136 -12.96 6.35 -2.02
C PRO A 136 -12.57 6.64 -3.48
N PHE A 137 -11.61 5.90 -4.02
CA PHE A 137 -11.04 6.14 -5.33
C PHE A 137 -10.95 4.87 -6.16
N THR A 138 -10.98 5.03 -7.48
CA THR A 138 -10.65 4.01 -8.46
C THR A 138 -9.48 4.45 -9.32
N ILE A 139 -8.68 3.51 -9.81
CA ILE A 139 -7.59 3.80 -10.76
C ILE A 139 -8.13 3.75 -12.19
N ASP A 140 -8.00 4.85 -12.93
CA ASP A 140 -8.37 4.96 -14.35
C ASP A 140 -7.25 4.42 -15.27
N ASP A 141 -7.54 4.23 -16.56
CA ASP A 141 -6.63 3.67 -17.57
C ASP A 141 -5.31 4.46 -17.69
N ASN A 142 -5.35 5.75 -17.39
CA ASN A 142 -4.20 6.65 -17.40
C ASN A 142 -3.44 6.71 -16.05
N LEU A 143 -3.75 5.81 -15.11
CA LEU A 143 -3.20 5.74 -13.74
C LEU A 143 -3.52 6.95 -12.86
N SER A 144 -4.55 7.73 -13.22
CA SER A 144 -5.12 8.74 -12.34
C SER A 144 -6.05 8.10 -11.33
N LEU A 145 -6.14 8.70 -10.14
CA LEU A 145 -7.17 8.36 -9.18
C LEU A 145 -8.42 9.18 -9.49
N VAL A 146 -9.54 8.49 -9.64
CA VAL A 146 -10.85 9.08 -9.88
C VAL A 146 -11.74 8.78 -8.69
N TRP A 147 -12.59 9.73 -8.32
CA TRP A 147 -13.54 9.57 -7.22
C TRP A 147 -14.51 8.41 -7.47
N ASN A 148 -14.67 7.55 -6.46
CA ASN A 148 -15.68 6.50 -6.44
C ASN A 148 -16.99 7.07 -5.87
N GLU A 149 -18.03 7.20 -6.71
CA GLU A 149 -19.36 7.64 -6.30
C GLU A 149 -20.12 6.61 -5.44
N TYR A 150 -19.57 5.41 -5.26
CA TYR A 150 -20.14 4.34 -4.43
C TYR A 150 -19.17 3.86 -3.34
N GLY A 151 -18.16 4.68 -3.03
CA GLY A 151 -17.22 4.40 -1.93
C GLY A 151 -17.93 4.33 -0.58
N TRP A 152 -17.49 3.41 0.27
CA TRP A 152 -18.11 3.20 1.60
C TRP A 152 -17.81 4.36 2.56
N ASP A 153 -16.84 5.20 2.24
CA ASP A 153 -16.57 6.46 2.93
C ASP A 153 -17.71 7.49 2.79
N GLN A 154 -18.75 7.22 1.99
CA GLN A 154 -19.96 8.06 1.99
C GLN A 154 -20.76 8.00 3.30
N VAL A 155 -20.66 6.90 4.03
CA VAL A 155 -21.49 6.60 5.21
C VAL A 155 -20.70 6.00 6.37
N SER A 156 -19.36 6.02 6.29
CA SER A 156 -18.49 5.44 7.32
C SER A 156 -17.11 6.08 7.32
N ASN A 157 -16.47 6.07 8.48
CA ASN A 157 -15.02 6.24 8.59
C ASN A 157 -14.40 4.87 8.33
N ILE A 158 -13.66 4.69 7.24
CA ILE A 158 -13.18 3.37 6.81
C ILE A 158 -11.68 3.20 7.01
N LEU A 159 -11.29 2.11 7.67
CA LEU A 159 -9.93 1.73 8.00
C LEU A 159 -9.53 0.50 7.18
N PHE A 160 -8.61 0.66 6.25
CA PHE A 160 -7.99 -0.42 5.48
C PHE A 160 -6.72 -0.86 6.19
N VAL A 161 -6.66 -2.12 6.62
CA VAL A 161 -5.53 -2.64 7.42
C VAL A 161 -4.78 -3.70 6.65
N ASP A 162 -3.46 -3.57 6.59
CA ASP A 162 -2.60 -4.57 5.97
C ASP A 162 -2.23 -5.66 6.97
N GLN A 163 -2.97 -6.76 6.92
CA GLN A 163 -2.72 -7.92 7.77
C GLN A 163 -2.60 -9.20 6.94
N PRO A 164 -1.84 -10.22 7.39
CA PRO A 164 -0.98 -10.22 8.59
C PRO A 164 0.33 -9.43 8.38
N ILE A 165 1.19 -9.36 9.41
CA ILE A 165 2.54 -8.76 9.30
C ILE A 165 3.31 -9.37 8.13
N GLY A 166 3.89 -8.52 7.28
CA GLY A 166 4.52 -8.90 6.01
C GLY A 166 3.68 -8.59 4.77
N THR A 167 2.40 -8.24 4.95
CA THR A 167 1.43 -7.91 3.89
C THR A 167 1.47 -6.43 3.53
N GLY A 168 1.32 -6.09 2.25
CA GLY A 168 1.22 -4.69 1.78
C GLY A 168 2.40 -3.85 2.27
N PHE A 169 2.13 -2.83 3.07
CA PHE A 169 3.15 -1.99 3.72
C PHE A 169 3.46 -2.41 5.17
N SER A 170 2.72 -3.34 5.78
CA SER A 170 3.03 -3.89 7.11
C SER A 170 4.35 -4.65 7.10
N TYR A 171 5.23 -4.35 8.07
CA TYR A 171 6.59 -4.87 8.08
C TYR A 171 7.08 -5.30 9.47
N THR A 172 8.17 -6.06 9.49
CA THR A 172 8.91 -6.40 10.71
C THR A 172 10.42 -6.43 10.49
N SER A 173 11.18 -6.11 11.54
CA SER A 173 12.63 -6.34 11.62
C SER A 173 13.02 -7.70 12.22
N ASP A 174 12.05 -8.58 12.51
CA ASP A 174 12.29 -9.91 13.06
C ASP A 174 11.33 -10.95 12.46
N ARG A 175 11.91 -12.01 11.88
CA ARG A 175 11.13 -13.07 11.22
C ARG A 175 10.20 -13.83 12.16
N ARG A 176 10.44 -13.77 13.47
CA ARG A 176 9.56 -14.39 14.49
C ARG A 176 8.17 -13.75 14.55
N ASP A 177 8.03 -12.53 14.02
CA ASP A 177 6.74 -11.84 13.94
C ASP A 177 5.90 -12.28 12.73
N ILE A 178 6.46 -13.10 11.83
CA ILE A 178 5.68 -13.66 10.71
C ILE A 178 4.86 -14.83 11.23
N ARG A 179 3.54 -14.62 11.33
CA ARG A 179 2.60 -15.61 11.84
C ARG A 179 2.27 -16.66 10.78
N HIS A 180 2.02 -17.87 11.24
CA HIS A 180 1.69 -19.02 10.38
C HIS A 180 0.34 -19.67 10.71
N TYR A 181 -0.36 -19.16 11.73
CA TYR A 181 -1.65 -19.66 12.18
C TYR A 181 -2.62 -18.51 12.41
N GLU A 182 -3.89 -18.73 12.07
CA GLU A 182 -4.96 -17.72 12.19
C GLU A 182 -5.12 -17.20 13.62
N LYS A 183 -4.85 -18.05 14.62
CA LYS A 183 -4.92 -17.66 16.02
C LYS A 183 -3.95 -16.51 16.32
N ASP A 184 -2.70 -16.63 15.90
CA ASP A 184 -1.68 -15.61 16.16
C ASP A 184 -1.95 -14.32 15.36
N ILE A 185 -2.48 -14.47 14.13
CA ILE A 185 -2.92 -13.33 13.30
C ILE A 185 -4.08 -12.58 13.97
N SER A 186 -5.03 -13.33 14.56
CA SER A 186 -6.15 -12.76 15.30
C SER A 186 -5.70 -12.04 16.56
N ASP A 187 -4.69 -12.56 17.27
CA ASP A 187 -4.11 -11.90 18.44
C ASP A 187 -3.44 -10.58 18.03
N ASP A 188 -2.63 -10.56 16.97
CA ASP A 188 -1.98 -9.34 16.46
C ASP A 188 -3.04 -8.29 15.99
N LEU A 189 -4.13 -8.72 15.33
CA LEU A 189 -5.22 -7.83 14.94
C LEU A 189 -6.00 -7.30 16.16
N TYR A 190 -6.14 -8.11 17.22
CA TYR A 190 -6.73 -7.65 18.46
C TYR A 190 -5.87 -6.56 19.12
N ASP A 191 -4.55 -6.77 19.19
CA ASP A 191 -3.59 -5.76 19.68
C ASP A 191 -3.70 -4.45 18.90
N PHE A 192 -3.98 -4.51 17.58
CA PHE A 192 -4.14 -3.33 16.73
C PHE A 192 -5.41 -2.51 17.02
N ILE A 193 -6.49 -3.15 17.49
CA ILE A 193 -7.81 -2.50 17.64
C ILE A 193 -8.03 -1.93 19.05
N GLN A 194 -7.32 -2.42 20.07
CA GLN A 194 -7.45 -1.99 21.47
C GLN A 194 -6.82 -0.63 21.73
#